data_AF-A0AB40BGU0-F1
#
_entry.id   AF-A0AB40BGU0-F1
#
_cell.length_a   1.000
_cell.length_b   1.000
_cell.length_c   1.000
_cell.angle_alpha   90.00
_cell.angle_beta   90.00
_cell.angle_gamma   90.00
#
_symmetry.space_group_name_H-M   'P 1'
#
loop_
_entity.id
_entity.type
_entity.pdbx_description
1 polymer ?
#
loop_
_entity_poly.entity_id
_entity_poly.type
_entity_poly.pdbx_seq_one_letter_code
_entity_poly.pdbx_strand_id
1 'polypeptide(L)'
;MKLQTYAGFSFLAAITVIYHAFSSREQFYPAMVYLSTSKICLVILLNKGLVLMCMVWQLVKRIFLGSLREAEVERLNEQAWREVMEILFAITIFRQDFSVSFLAMVTALLLIKALHWLAQKRVEYIETTPSVTTLSHIRIVSFMGFLLTLDCLFFYSSLKPLIQTWQASVALFFAFEYMILATTTVATFIKYVFYVSDMLMDGQWEKKAVYTFYLELVRDLLHLSMYIIFFFVIFVNYGVPLHLIRELYETFRNFRIRVADYIRYRKLTSNMNERFPDATPAEINASDATCIICREEMITAKKLLCGHLFHVHCLRSWLERQHTCPTCRSLVVPPENGPAGVRRQHGNPQEAHQPATPGALTQGSADDATTENISQHQARLRAAAMAASLYDKSFVYPPRNTLLWSPGYPPVTTQAVGQTAQFAGNSDEEKLLKAQMINCIELQIKLLQSQLQAIQQEADRHATRTGDE
;
A
#
# COMPACT_ATOMS: atom_id res chain seq x y z
N MET A 1 30.38 -15.54 -3.38
CA MET A 1 31.80 -15.45 -3.80
C MET A 1 32.06 -14.43 -4.91
N LYS A 2 31.21 -14.31 -5.95
CA LYS A 2 31.44 -13.37 -7.07
C LYS A 2 31.54 -11.88 -6.68
N LEU A 3 30.78 -11.41 -5.67
CA LEU A 3 30.81 -9.99 -5.26
C LEU A 3 32.08 -9.61 -4.47
N GLN A 4 32.60 -10.51 -3.63
CA GLN A 4 33.79 -10.25 -2.82
C GLN A 4 35.06 -10.18 -3.69
N THR A 5 35.17 -11.07 -4.68
CA THR A 5 36.27 -11.04 -5.64
C THR A 5 36.21 -9.77 -6.49
N TYR A 6 35.03 -9.40 -7.00
CA TYR A 6 34.82 -8.15 -7.73
C TYR A 6 35.21 -6.91 -6.90
N ALA A 7 34.81 -6.89 -5.62
CA ALA A 7 35.18 -5.83 -4.70
C ALA A 7 36.71 -5.75 -4.54
N GLY A 8 37.38 -6.89 -4.33
CA GLY A 8 38.84 -6.96 -4.22
C GLY A 8 39.55 -6.39 -5.45
N PHE A 9 39.14 -6.81 -6.66
CA PHE A 9 39.71 -6.27 -7.90
C PHE A 9 39.44 -4.77 -8.08
N SER A 10 38.24 -4.30 -7.72
CA SER A 10 37.88 -2.88 -7.82
C SER A 10 38.70 -2.00 -6.86
N PHE A 11 38.95 -2.48 -5.63
CA PHE A 11 39.82 -1.79 -4.68
C PHE A 11 41.27 -1.77 -5.15
N LEU A 12 41.77 -2.90 -5.66
CA LEU A 12 43.13 -2.99 -6.18
C LEU A 12 43.33 -2.02 -7.34
N ALA A 13 42.43 -2.02 -8.33
CA ALA A 13 42.49 -1.11 -9.47
C ALA A 13 42.49 0.36 -9.04
N ALA A 14 41.66 0.72 -8.05
CA ALA A 14 41.62 2.09 -7.55
C ALA A 14 42.91 2.48 -6.79
N ILE A 15 43.47 1.57 -5.99
CA ILE A 15 44.75 1.78 -5.31
C ILE A 15 45.86 1.97 -6.35
N THR A 16 45.91 1.14 -7.39
CA THR A 16 46.89 1.25 -8.48
C THR A 16 46.81 2.58 -9.21
N VAL A 17 45.60 3.04 -9.56
CA VAL A 17 45.43 4.34 -10.25
C VAL A 17 45.81 5.52 -9.36
N ILE A 18 45.43 5.48 -8.08
CA ILE A 18 45.82 6.52 -7.12
C ILE A 18 47.35 6.53 -6.96
N TYR A 19 47.96 5.36 -6.77
CA TYR A 19 49.40 5.23 -6.65
C TYR A 19 50.14 5.73 -7.91
N HIS A 20 49.66 5.36 -9.10
CA HIS A 20 50.21 5.85 -10.37
C HIS A 20 50.10 7.37 -10.49
N ALA A 21 48.97 7.97 -10.10
CA ALA A 21 48.77 9.41 -10.14
C ALA A 21 49.77 10.16 -9.24
N PHE A 22 50.03 9.65 -8.03
CA PHE A 22 50.98 10.24 -7.09
C PHE A 22 52.45 9.93 -7.42
N SER A 23 52.73 8.77 -8.03
CA SER A 23 54.09 8.43 -8.45
C SER A 23 54.53 9.16 -9.71
N SER A 24 53.60 9.46 -10.62
CA SER A 24 53.89 10.23 -11.84
C SER A 24 53.90 11.75 -11.59
N ARG A 25 53.21 12.22 -10.55
CA ARG A 25 53.13 13.63 -10.18
C ARG A 25 53.53 13.78 -8.71
N GLU A 26 54.76 14.22 -8.49
CA GLU A 26 55.34 14.41 -7.14
C GLU A 26 54.57 15.41 -6.27
N GLN A 27 53.78 16.29 -6.89
CA GLN A 27 52.97 17.30 -6.21
C GLN A 27 51.50 16.88 -6.07
N PHE A 28 50.92 17.17 -4.90
CA PHE A 28 49.53 16.81 -4.56
C PHE A 28 48.48 17.39 -5.52
N TYR A 29 48.58 18.69 -5.85
CA TYR A 29 47.57 19.37 -6.65
C TYR A 29 47.49 18.81 -8.10
N PRO A 30 48.60 18.68 -8.84
CA PRO A 30 48.57 18.03 -10.15
C PRO A 30 48.07 16.59 -10.12
N ALA A 31 48.39 15.80 -9.09
CA ALA A 31 47.88 14.43 -8.93
C ALA A 31 46.36 14.41 -8.77
N MET A 32 45.79 15.27 -7.93
CA MET A 32 44.33 15.40 -7.77
C MET A 32 43.63 15.87 -9.04
N VAL A 33 44.21 16.85 -9.75
CA VAL A 33 43.68 17.31 -11.04
C VAL A 33 43.65 16.16 -12.04
N TYR A 34 44.71 15.36 -12.15
CA TYR A 34 44.73 14.17 -13.03
C TYR A 34 43.61 13.18 -12.70
N LEU A 35 43.46 12.88 -11.42
CA LEU A 35 42.48 11.92 -10.91
C LEU A 35 41.04 12.36 -11.16
N SER A 36 40.78 13.68 -11.12
CA SER A 36 39.47 14.29 -11.35
C SER A 36 39.14 14.58 -12.83
N THR A 37 40.15 14.76 -13.68
CA THR A 37 39.97 15.12 -15.11
C THR A 37 40.07 13.91 -16.04
N SER A 38 40.84 12.88 -15.68
CA SER A 38 40.98 11.67 -16.49
C SER A 38 39.73 10.80 -16.41
N LYS A 39 39.10 10.56 -17.57
CA LYS A 39 37.89 9.74 -17.69
C LYS A 39 38.06 8.33 -17.12
N ILE A 40 39.21 7.69 -17.37
CA ILE A 40 39.51 6.33 -16.90
C ILE A 40 39.63 6.31 -15.37
N CYS A 41 40.32 7.29 -14.81
CA CYS A 41 40.51 7.41 -13.37
C CYS A 41 39.17 7.63 -12.67
N LEU A 42 38.32 8.50 -13.23
CA LEU A 42 36.98 8.78 -12.72
C LEU A 42 36.10 7.53 -12.72
N VAL A 43 36.07 6.75 -13.81
CA VAL A 43 35.29 5.50 -13.89
C VAL A 43 35.75 4.49 -12.83
N ILE A 44 37.06 4.31 -12.64
CA ILE A 44 37.60 3.38 -11.63
C ILE A 44 37.25 3.85 -10.22
N LEU A 45 37.36 5.15 -9.94
CA LEU A 45 36.99 5.71 -8.63
C LEU A 45 35.48 5.63 -8.35
N LEU A 46 34.65 5.88 -9.36
CA LEU A 46 33.21 5.75 -9.25
C LEU A 46 32.82 4.30 -8.98
N ASN A 47 33.46 3.35 -9.66
CA ASN A 47 33.28 1.93 -9.40
C ASN A 47 33.66 1.55 -7.95
N LYS A 48 34.79 2.07 -7.44
CA LYS A 48 35.16 1.91 -6.03
C LYS A 48 34.07 2.46 -5.10
N GLY A 49 33.49 3.62 -5.44
CA GLY A 49 32.36 4.22 -4.71
C GLY A 49 31.12 3.32 -4.67
N LEU A 50 30.74 2.72 -5.81
CA LEU A 50 29.63 1.77 -5.88
C LEU A 50 29.88 0.52 -5.03
N VAL A 51 31.11 -0.01 -5.04
CA VAL A 51 31.50 -1.14 -4.18
C VAL A 51 31.40 -0.77 -2.71
N LEU A 52 31.86 0.43 -2.31
CA LEU A 52 31.73 0.94 -0.94
C LEU A 52 30.25 1.01 -0.52
N MET A 53 29.39 1.56 -1.39
CA MET A 53 27.95 1.63 -1.12
C MET A 53 27.33 0.23 -0.93
N CYS A 54 27.70 -0.74 -1.78
CA CYS A 54 27.29 -2.13 -1.61
C CYS A 54 27.78 -2.73 -0.29
N MET A 55 28.99 -2.40 0.17
CA MET A 55 29.49 -2.84 1.47
C MET A 55 28.70 -2.21 2.62
N VAL A 56 28.40 -0.91 2.56
CA VAL A 56 27.56 -0.21 3.54
C VAL A 56 26.17 -0.85 3.61
N TRP A 57 25.54 -1.13 2.47
CA TRP A 57 24.28 -1.88 2.42
C TRP A 57 24.36 -3.23 3.13
N GLN A 58 25.38 -4.04 2.85
CA GLN A 58 25.56 -5.35 3.49
C GLN A 58 25.81 -5.22 5.00
N LEU A 59 26.52 -4.17 5.43
CA LEU A 59 26.76 -3.89 6.84
C LEU A 59 25.47 -3.53 7.57
N VAL A 60 24.70 -2.57 7.04
CA VAL A 60 23.41 -2.16 7.61
C VAL A 60 22.43 -3.34 7.66
N LYS A 61 22.36 -4.13 6.57
CA LYS A 61 21.60 -5.38 6.52
C LYS A 61 21.99 -6.32 7.65
N ARG A 62 23.28 -6.59 7.84
CA ARG A 62 23.77 -7.53 8.87
C ARG A 62 23.52 -7.05 10.29
N ILE A 63 23.73 -5.75 10.56
CA ILE A 63 23.59 -5.17 11.90
C ILE A 63 22.12 -5.12 12.33
N PHE A 64 21.24 -4.58 11.47
CA PHE A 64 19.88 -4.23 11.85
C PHE A 64 18.83 -5.24 11.38
N LEU A 65 18.94 -5.75 10.14
CA LEU A 65 17.86 -6.51 9.48
C LEU A 65 18.04 -8.04 9.50
N GLY A 66 19.28 -8.52 9.56
CA GLY A 66 19.60 -9.95 9.43
C GLY A 66 19.32 -10.49 8.02
N SER A 67 18.52 -11.56 7.92
CA SER A 67 18.11 -12.17 6.65
C SER A 67 16.89 -11.45 6.07
N LEU A 68 16.99 -11.02 4.80
CA LEU A 68 15.85 -10.43 4.09
C LEU A 68 14.85 -11.52 3.71
N ARG A 69 13.56 -11.17 3.81
CA ARG A 69 12.44 -12.03 3.44
C ARG A 69 12.04 -11.78 1.99
N GLU A 70 11.38 -12.74 1.36
CA GLU A 70 10.98 -12.64 -0.06
C GLU A 70 10.08 -11.43 -0.31
N ALA A 71 9.07 -11.19 0.54
CA ALA A 71 8.19 -10.03 0.45
C ALA A 71 8.93 -8.68 0.54
N GLU A 72 10.07 -8.63 1.23
CA GLU A 72 10.90 -7.42 1.31
C GLU A 72 11.69 -7.19 0.03
N VAL A 73 12.21 -8.26 -0.56
CA VAL A 73 12.97 -8.22 -1.81
C VAL A 73 12.06 -7.86 -2.98
N GLU A 74 10.86 -8.44 -3.04
CA GLU A 74 9.85 -8.13 -4.06
C GLU A 74 9.47 -6.64 -4.02
N ARG A 75 9.11 -6.15 -2.82
CA ARG A 75 8.81 -4.73 -2.57
C ARG A 75 9.95 -3.81 -3.00
N LEU A 76 11.19 -4.16 -2.65
CA LEU A 76 12.39 -3.41 -3.03
C LEU A 76 12.52 -3.32 -4.56
N ASN A 77 12.34 -4.44 -5.26
CA ASN A 77 12.50 -4.50 -6.71
C ASN A 77 11.42 -3.67 -7.43
N GLU A 78 10.16 -3.80 -7.03
CA GLU A 78 9.05 -3.02 -7.60
C GLU A 78 9.24 -1.52 -7.43
N GLN A 79 9.70 -1.09 -6.25
CA GLN A 79 9.84 0.33 -5.95
C GLN A 79 11.12 0.91 -6.54
N ALA A 80 12.24 0.17 -6.53
CA ALA A 80 13.52 0.66 -7.06
C ALA A 80 13.41 1.10 -8.52
N TRP A 81 12.73 0.32 -9.36
CA TRP A 81 12.53 0.69 -10.77
C TRP A 81 11.72 1.98 -10.93
N ARG A 82 10.68 2.16 -10.10
CA ARG A 82 9.86 3.38 -10.12
C ARG A 82 10.66 4.62 -9.73
N GLU A 83 11.44 4.54 -8.65
CA GLU A 83 12.26 5.67 -8.20
C GLU A 83 13.34 6.05 -9.21
N VAL A 84 13.98 5.05 -9.85
CA VAL A 84 14.98 5.33 -10.88
C VAL A 84 14.36 6.15 -12.01
N MET A 85 13.14 5.80 -12.44
CA MET A 85 12.42 6.57 -13.46
C MET A 85 12.07 7.98 -12.99
N GLU A 86 11.64 8.14 -11.73
CA GLU A 86 11.34 9.45 -11.15
C GLU A 86 12.57 10.36 -11.11
N ILE A 87 13.72 9.82 -10.69
CA ILE A 87 15.00 10.56 -10.68
C ILE A 87 15.43 10.92 -12.11
N LEU A 88 15.26 10.03 -13.08
CA LEU A 88 15.54 10.33 -14.49
C LEU A 88 14.68 11.49 -15.00
N PHE A 89 13.39 11.54 -14.65
CA PHE A 89 12.53 12.68 -14.98
C PHE A 89 12.91 13.96 -14.22
N ALA A 90 13.36 13.86 -12.96
CA ALA A 90 13.83 15.02 -12.22
C ALA A 90 15.08 15.64 -12.90
N ILE A 91 16.02 14.80 -13.36
CA ILE A 91 17.24 15.23 -14.05
C ILE A 91 16.93 16.05 -15.32
N THR A 92 15.91 15.67 -16.09
CA THR A 92 15.57 16.38 -17.32
C THR A 92 15.02 17.79 -17.06
N ILE A 93 14.38 18.03 -15.91
CA ILE A 93 13.81 19.33 -15.54
C ILE A 93 14.90 20.31 -15.10
N PHE A 94 15.81 19.86 -14.22
CA PHE A 94 16.82 20.76 -13.66
C PHE A 94 17.96 21.09 -14.62
N ARG A 95 18.07 20.38 -15.76
CA ARG A 95 19.06 20.61 -16.83
C ARG A 95 20.48 20.92 -16.31
N GLN A 96 20.87 20.29 -15.20
CA GLN A 96 22.13 20.57 -14.54
C GLN A 96 23.22 19.62 -15.07
N ASP A 97 24.46 20.12 -15.15
CA ASP A 97 25.59 19.31 -15.58
C ASP A 97 25.78 18.09 -14.66
N PHE A 98 26.03 16.93 -15.28
CA PHE A 98 26.30 15.67 -14.59
C PHE A 98 27.62 15.76 -13.80
N SER A 99 27.53 16.22 -12.55
CA SER A 99 28.66 16.23 -11.62
C SER A 99 28.78 14.90 -10.85
N VAL A 100 30.01 14.56 -10.45
CA VAL A 100 30.25 13.38 -9.59
C VAL A 100 29.52 13.52 -8.25
N SER A 101 29.42 14.73 -7.72
CA SER A 101 28.67 15.03 -6.50
C SER A 101 27.17 14.75 -6.68
N PHE A 102 26.59 15.15 -7.81
CA PHE A 102 25.20 14.85 -8.14
C PHE A 102 24.94 13.33 -8.19
N LEU A 103 25.79 12.59 -8.89
CA LEU A 103 25.65 11.13 -8.98
C LEU A 103 25.77 10.45 -7.60
N ALA A 104 26.65 10.96 -6.72
CA ALA A 104 26.78 10.49 -5.35
C ALA A 104 25.52 10.77 -4.50
N MET A 105 24.90 11.95 -4.66
CA MET A 105 23.63 12.28 -3.97
C MET A 105 22.48 11.38 -4.44
N VAL A 106 22.36 11.12 -5.75
CA VAL A 106 21.36 10.18 -6.31
C VAL A 106 21.54 8.78 -5.74
N THR A 107 22.77 8.25 -5.75
CA THR A 107 23.04 6.90 -5.23
C THR A 107 22.81 6.82 -3.72
N ALA A 108 23.15 7.85 -2.96
CA ALA A 108 22.85 7.92 -1.54
C ALA A 108 21.33 7.98 -1.28
N LEU A 109 20.58 8.78 -2.02
CA LEU A 109 19.12 8.87 -1.90
C LEU A 109 18.45 7.51 -2.16
N LEU A 110 18.82 6.82 -3.25
CA LEU A 110 18.28 5.50 -3.57
C LEU A 110 18.59 4.46 -2.48
N LEU A 111 19.81 4.49 -1.92
CA LEU A 111 20.19 3.62 -0.81
C LEU A 111 19.34 3.90 0.44
N ILE A 112 19.17 5.17 0.81
CA ILE A 112 18.38 5.57 1.99
C ILE A 112 16.90 5.22 1.79
N LYS A 113 16.32 5.48 0.60
CA LYS A 113 14.94 5.09 0.25
C LYS A 113 14.75 3.56 0.37
N ALA A 114 15.69 2.77 -0.13
CA ALA A 114 15.64 1.32 -0.02
C ALA A 114 15.64 0.85 1.46
N LEU A 115 16.47 1.47 2.31
CA LEU A 115 16.49 1.16 3.74
C LEU A 115 15.17 1.55 4.44
N HIS A 116 14.52 2.64 4.04
CA HIS A 116 13.22 3.04 4.55
C HIS A 116 12.11 2.05 4.19
N TRP A 117 12.06 1.57 2.94
CA TRP A 117 11.06 0.58 2.54
C TRP A 117 11.22 -0.74 3.31
N LEU A 118 12.47 -1.12 3.58
CA LEU A 118 12.77 -2.25 4.45
C LEU A 118 12.31 -2.02 5.89
N ALA A 119 12.58 -0.84 6.47
CA ALA A 119 12.13 -0.50 7.82
C ALA A 119 10.60 -0.58 7.93
N GLN A 120 9.87 0.00 6.97
CA GLN A 120 8.41 -0.05 6.91
C GLN A 120 7.88 -1.49 6.88
N LYS A 121 8.45 -2.34 6.03
CA LYS A 121 8.05 -3.76 5.93
C LYS A 121 8.44 -4.60 7.15
N ARG A 122 9.48 -4.22 7.88
CA ARG A 122 9.83 -4.85 9.15
C ARG A 122 8.87 -4.47 10.26
N VAL A 123 8.51 -3.19 10.36
CA VAL A 123 7.51 -2.72 11.34
C VAL A 123 6.17 -3.40 11.09
N GLU A 124 5.68 -3.40 9.85
CA GLU A 124 4.41 -4.07 9.47
C GLU A 124 4.43 -5.57 9.83
N TYR A 125 5.55 -6.24 9.62
CA TYR A 125 5.67 -7.64 10.02
C TYR A 125 5.60 -7.85 11.53
N ILE A 126 6.36 -7.06 12.29
CA ILE A 126 6.37 -7.14 13.75
C ILE A 126 4.98 -6.85 14.31
N GLU A 127 4.23 -5.93 13.70
CA GLU A 127 2.83 -5.66 14.07
C GLU A 127 1.93 -6.89 13.91
N THR A 128 2.17 -7.70 12.87
CA THR A 128 1.36 -8.89 12.57
C THR A 128 1.80 -10.17 13.30
N THR A 129 3.02 -10.21 13.86
CA THR A 129 3.54 -11.41 14.51
C THR A 129 3.34 -11.37 16.04
N PRO A 130 2.76 -12.42 16.64
CA PRO A 130 2.32 -12.40 18.04
C PRO A 130 3.44 -12.51 19.07
N SER A 131 4.63 -13.00 18.69
CA SER A 131 5.77 -13.12 19.60
C SER A 131 7.08 -12.84 18.88
N VAL A 132 7.73 -11.74 19.27
CA VAL A 132 9.04 -11.35 18.78
C VAL A 132 10.00 -11.18 19.95
N THR A 133 11.28 -11.44 19.72
CA THR A 133 12.30 -11.32 20.76
C THR A 133 12.60 -9.85 21.08
N THR A 134 12.95 -9.54 22.33
CA THR A 134 13.35 -8.19 22.78
C THR A 134 14.51 -7.62 21.96
N LEU A 135 15.44 -8.48 21.54
CA LEU A 135 16.55 -8.11 20.65
C LEU A 135 16.05 -7.59 19.31
N SER A 136 14.98 -8.16 18.76
CA SER A 136 14.36 -7.70 17.51
C SER A 136 13.75 -6.31 17.66
N HIS A 137 13.11 -6.03 18.81
CA HIS A 137 12.61 -4.70 19.15
C HIS A 137 13.75 -3.67 19.26
N ILE A 138 14.84 -4.00 19.94
CA ILE A 138 16.02 -3.12 20.06
C ILE A 138 16.62 -2.84 18.67
N ARG A 139 16.74 -3.86 17.81
CA ARG A 139 17.24 -3.70 16.44
C ARG A 139 16.38 -2.78 15.59
N ILE A 140 15.06 -2.94 15.59
CA ILE A 140 14.19 -2.09 14.75
C ILE A 140 14.13 -0.64 15.26
N VAL A 141 14.11 -0.43 16.59
CA VAL A 141 14.12 0.91 17.18
C VAL A 141 15.43 1.63 16.88
N SER A 142 16.57 0.96 17.09
CA SER A 142 17.88 1.52 16.74
C SER A 142 18.03 1.76 15.23
N PHE A 143 17.45 0.90 14.39
CA PHE A 143 17.44 1.10 12.94
C PHE A 143 16.63 2.33 12.51
N MET A 144 15.41 2.51 13.05
CA MET A 144 14.60 3.71 12.78
C MET A 144 15.29 4.99 13.30
N GLY A 145 15.92 4.93 14.47
CA GLY A 145 16.72 6.04 15.00
C GLY A 145 17.90 6.39 14.10
N PHE A 146 18.62 5.38 13.59
CA PHE A 146 19.71 5.56 12.62
C PHE A 146 19.23 6.16 11.29
N LEU A 147 18.07 5.74 10.78
CA LEU A 147 17.51 6.33 9.55
C LEU A 147 17.14 7.79 9.75
N LEU A 148 16.48 8.13 10.87
CA LEU A 148 16.10 9.51 11.15
C LEU A 148 17.32 10.44 11.28
N THR A 149 18.42 9.98 11.89
CA THR A 149 19.64 10.78 11.99
C THR A 149 20.29 10.99 10.62
N LEU A 150 20.29 9.97 9.75
CA LEU A 150 20.73 10.12 8.37
C LEU A 150 19.85 11.11 7.59
N ASP A 151 18.54 11.00 7.67
CA ASP A 151 17.63 11.91 6.96
C ASP A 151 17.85 13.37 7.37
N CYS A 152 17.96 13.64 8.67
CA CYS A 152 18.24 14.98 9.19
C CYS A 152 19.61 15.50 8.74
N LEU A 153 20.65 14.66 8.72
CA LEU A 153 21.99 15.04 8.27
C LEU A 153 21.99 15.40 6.78
N PHE A 154 21.38 14.57 5.93
CA PHE A 154 21.32 14.78 4.49
C PHE A 154 20.37 15.93 4.11
N PHE A 155 19.26 16.09 4.82
CA PHE A 155 18.38 17.25 4.71
C PHE A 155 19.13 18.55 5.03
N TYR A 156 19.82 18.62 6.17
CA TYR A 156 20.62 19.79 6.54
C TYR A 156 21.70 20.10 5.51
N SER A 157 22.40 19.07 5.03
CA SER A 157 23.45 19.21 4.02
C SER A 157 22.91 19.72 2.69
N SER A 158 21.71 19.29 2.28
CA SER A 158 21.06 19.72 1.03
C SER A 158 20.40 21.09 1.17
N LEU A 159 19.91 21.44 2.36
CA LEU A 159 19.26 22.70 2.65
C LEU A 159 20.26 23.87 2.80
N LYS A 160 21.46 23.61 3.32
CA LYS A 160 22.47 24.64 3.57
C LYS A 160 22.84 25.44 2.30
N PRO A 161 23.16 24.82 1.14
CA PRO A 161 23.41 25.55 -0.10
C PRO A 161 22.19 26.37 -0.56
N LEU A 162 20.98 25.82 -0.42
CA LEU A 162 19.73 26.47 -0.84
C LEU A 162 19.48 27.77 -0.07
N ILE A 163 19.71 27.77 1.25
CA ILE A 163 19.56 28.97 2.11
C ILE A 163 20.63 30.01 1.79
N GLN A 164 21.84 29.57 1.43
CA GLN A 164 22.96 30.49 1.17
C GLN A 164 22.84 31.19 -0.17
N THR A 165 22.46 30.48 -1.23
CA THR A 165 22.43 31.04 -2.59
C THR A 165 21.05 31.56 -2.99
N TRP A 166 19.98 31.16 -2.29
CA TRP A 166 18.57 31.43 -2.65
C TRP A 166 18.20 31.01 -4.08
N GLN A 167 19.04 30.21 -4.74
CA GLN A 167 18.80 29.73 -6.09
C GLN A 167 18.16 28.35 -6.02
N ALA A 168 17.02 28.21 -6.69
CA ALA A 168 16.47 26.90 -6.97
C ALA A 168 17.54 26.10 -7.74
N SER A 169 17.87 24.93 -7.22
CA SER A 169 18.86 24.01 -7.77
C SER A 169 18.40 22.59 -7.47
N VAL A 170 19.09 21.60 -8.03
CA VAL A 170 18.80 20.18 -7.76
C VAL A 170 18.85 19.84 -6.26
N ALA A 171 19.59 20.61 -5.44
CA ALA A 171 19.62 20.46 -3.99
C ALA A 171 18.22 20.62 -3.34
N LEU A 172 17.33 21.42 -3.95
CA LEU A 172 15.94 21.57 -3.52
C LEU A 172 15.17 20.24 -3.62
N PHE A 173 15.34 19.50 -4.73
CA PHE A 173 14.72 18.19 -4.92
C PHE A 173 15.19 17.20 -3.86
N PHE A 174 16.50 17.13 -3.61
CA PHE A 174 17.05 16.25 -2.57
C PHE A 174 16.56 16.65 -1.17
N ALA A 175 16.56 17.94 -0.83
CA ALA A 175 16.07 18.40 0.46
C ALA A 175 14.61 18.00 0.68
N PHE A 176 13.76 18.18 -0.33
CA PHE A 176 12.36 17.76 -0.30
C PHE A 176 12.20 16.25 -0.07
N GLU A 177 12.95 15.43 -0.80
CA GLU A 177 12.93 13.97 -0.68
C GLU A 177 13.35 13.50 0.71
N TYR A 178 14.43 14.05 1.28
CA TYR A 178 14.86 13.73 2.64
C TYR A 178 13.86 14.19 3.70
N MET A 179 13.18 15.31 3.46
CA MET A 179 12.13 15.80 4.35
C MET A 179 10.94 14.83 4.40
N ILE A 180 10.51 14.30 3.24
CA ILE A 180 9.45 13.28 3.18
C ILE A 180 9.88 11.99 3.89
N LEU A 181 11.12 11.55 3.68
CA LEU A 181 11.65 10.36 4.34
C LEU A 181 11.64 10.53 5.87
N ALA A 182 12.12 11.67 6.37
CA ALA A 182 12.08 12.00 7.79
C ALA A 182 10.64 11.96 8.35
N THR A 183 9.66 12.58 7.67
CA THR A 183 8.26 12.54 8.13
C THR A 183 7.67 11.14 8.12
N THR A 184 8.02 10.30 7.13
CA THR A 184 7.60 8.89 7.14
C THR A 184 8.19 8.13 8.31
N THR A 185 9.47 8.33 8.60
CA THR A 185 10.17 7.64 9.69
C THR A 185 9.60 8.01 11.05
N VAL A 186 9.31 9.29 11.28
CA VAL A 186 8.64 9.75 12.49
C VAL A 186 7.25 9.12 12.63
N ALA A 187 6.44 9.11 11.57
CA ALA A 187 5.12 8.49 11.60
C ALA A 187 5.21 6.97 11.89
N THR A 188 6.13 6.26 11.25
CA THR A 188 6.33 4.82 11.51
C THR A 188 6.85 4.54 12.92
N PHE A 189 7.71 5.41 13.46
CA PHE A 189 8.21 5.29 14.82
C PHE A 189 7.07 5.47 15.84
N ILE A 190 6.24 6.50 15.69
CA ILE A 190 5.10 6.73 16.60
C ILE A 190 4.09 5.57 16.48
N LYS A 191 3.82 5.08 15.26
CA LYS A 191 2.97 3.89 15.06
C LYS A 191 3.52 2.66 15.77
N TYR A 192 4.84 2.44 15.68
CA TYR A 192 5.51 1.35 16.38
C TYR A 192 5.44 1.52 17.91
N VAL A 193 5.58 2.75 18.43
CA VAL A 193 5.37 3.03 19.86
C VAL A 193 3.94 2.69 20.29
N PHE A 194 2.93 2.99 19.46
CA PHE A 194 1.55 2.58 19.74
C PHE A 194 1.40 1.06 19.79
N TYR A 195 2.05 0.33 18.88
CA TYR A 195 2.06 -1.13 18.90
C TYR A 195 2.71 -1.69 20.17
N VAL A 196 3.90 -1.21 20.55
CA VAL A 196 4.59 -1.68 21.76
C VAL A 196 3.78 -1.35 23.02
N SER A 197 3.16 -0.17 23.06
CA SER A 197 2.30 0.24 24.19
C SER A 197 1.07 -0.66 24.32
N ASP A 198 0.44 -1.03 23.20
CA ASP A 198 -0.68 -1.98 23.17
C ASP A 198 -0.28 -3.38 23.65
N MET A 199 0.90 -3.85 23.24
CA MET A 199 1.46 -5.13 23.69
C MET A 199 1.74 -5.14 25.20
N LEU A 200 2.15 -3.99 25.78
CA LEU A 200 2.41 -3.85 27.22
C LEU A 200 1.13 -3.72 28.06
N MET A 201 0.02 -3.25 27.48
CA MET A 201 -1.26 -3.04 28.18
C MET A 201 -2.18 -4.26 28.10
N ASP A 202 -1.62 -5.48 28.01
CA ASP A 202 -2.37 -6.74 27.86
C ASP A 202 -3.46 -6.71 26.77
N GLY A 203 -3.27 -5.89 25.72
CA GLY A 203 -4.17 -5.80 24.56
C GLY A 203 -5.47 -5.00 24.73
N GLN A 204 -5.68 -4.30 25.85
CA GLN A 204 -6.95 -3.59 26.11
C GLN A 204 -7.04 -2.15 25.55
N TRP A 205 -6.23 -1.76 24.56
CA TRP A 205 -6.27 -0.38 24.06
C TRP A 205 -7.39 -0.11 23.04
N GLU A 206 -8.61 0.08 23.52
CA GLU A 206 -9.79 0.29 22.66
C GLU A 206 -9.67 1.48 21.68
N LYS A 207 -8.90 2.52 22.05
CA LYS A 207 -8.70 3.74 21.26
C LYS A 207 -7.50 3.68 20.31
N LYS A 208 -6.71 2.59 20.29
CA LYS A 208 -5.52 2.44 19.44
C LYS A 208 -5.82 2.71 17.96
N ALA A 209 -6.85 2.08 17.42
CA ALA A 209 -7.23 2.21 16.01
C ALA A 209 -7.52 3.67 15.63
N VAL A 210 -8.11 4.44 16.55
CA VAL A 210 -8.43 5.86 16.35
C VAL A 210 -7.16 6.72 16.31
N TYR A 211 -6.22 6.49 17.23
CA TYR A 211 -4.95 7.22 17.25
C TYR A 211 -4.06 6.87 16.05
N THR A 212 -3.99 5.59 15.66
CA THR A 212 -3.31 5.16 14.45
C THR A 212 -3.92 5.82 13.21
N PHE A 213 -5.26 5.89 13.14
CA PHE A 213 -5.94 6.59 12.07
C PHE A 213 -5.56 8.08 12.01
N TYR A 214 -5.59 8.80 13.15
CA TYR A 214 -5.20 10.22 13.20
C TYR A 214 -3.75 10.43 12.77
N LEU A 215 -2.84 9.56 13.22
CA LEU A 215 -1.44 9.60 12.82
C LEU A 215 -1.28 9.46 11.31
N GLU A 216 -1.97 8.49 10.70
CA GLU A 216 -1.91 8.28 9.25
C GLU A 216 -2.55 9.45 8.47
N LEU A 217 -3.63 10.05 8.98
CA LEU A 217 -4.25 11.24 8.40
C LEU A 217 -3.31 12.46 8.46
N VAL A 218 -2.67 12.70 9.61
CA VAL A 218 -1.72 13.80 9.79
C VAL A 218 -0.51 13.62 8.88
N ARG A 219 0.05 12.40 8.80
CA ARG A 219 1.14 12.09 7.87
C ARG A 219 0.75 12.40 6.42
N ASP A 220 -0.43 11.95 5.99
CA ASP A 220 -0.89 12.17 4.61
C ASP A 220 -1.15 13.65 4.32
N LEU A 221 -1.67 14.40 5.29
CA LEU A 221 -1.82 15.85 5.18
C LEU A 221 -0.46 16.56 5.07
N LEU A 222 0.51 16.16 5.90
CA LEU A 222 1.87 16.71 5.84
C LEU A 222 2.50 16.44 4.48
N HIS A 223 2.44 15.20 4.00
CA HIS A 223 2.95 14.84 2.67
C HIS A 223 2.28 15.64 1.57
N LEU A 224 0.93 15.69 1.55
CA LEU A 224 0.18 16.46 0.56
C LEU A 224 0.59 17.94 0.58
N SER A 225 0.74 18.53 1.77
CA SER A 225 1.19 19.93 1.90
C SER A 225 2.59 20.12 1.35
N MET A 226 3.52 19.20 1.64
CA MET A 226 4.89 19.23 1.13
C MET A 226 4.92 19.11 -0.39
N TYR A 227 4.21 18.15 -0.98
CA TYR A 227 4.14 17.99 -2.44
C TYR A 227 3.51 19.20 -3.13
N ILE A 228 2.47 19.80 -2.56
CA ILE A 228 1.85 21.01 -3.09
C ILE A 228 2.84 22.18 -3.08
N ILE A 229 3.52 22.42 -1.95
CA ILE A 229 4.52 23.48 -1.83
C ILE A 229 5.65 23.25 -2.84
N PHE A 230 6.18 22.03 -2.93
CA PHE A 230 7.25 21.71 -3.87
C PHE A 230 6.81 21.87 -5.34
N PHE A 231 5.60 21.41 -5.68
CA PHE A 231 5.02 21.61 -7.00
C PHE A 231 4.95 23.08 -7.38
N PHE A 232 4.45 23.94 -6.48
CA PHE A 232 4.37 25.38 -6.74
C PHE A 232 5.75 26.04 -6.87
N VAL A 233 6.71 25.67 -6.01
CA VAL A 233 8.08 26.18 -6.10
C VAL A 233 8.70 25.81 -7.45
N ILE A 234 8.60 24.56 -7.89
CA ILE A 234 9.13 24.15 -9.20
C ILE A 234 8.35 24.78 -10.34
N PHE A 235 7.03 24.87 -10.24
CA PHE A 235 6.16 25.47 -11.27
C PHE A 235 6.55 26.92 -11.57
N VAL A 236 6.78 27.73 -10.52
CA VAL A 236 7.15 29.14 -10.69
C VAL A 236 8.56 29.31 -11.26
N ASN A 237 9.50 28.42 -10.92
CA ASN A 237 10.90 28.56 -11.34
C ASN A 237 11.23 27.89 -12.68
N TYR A 238 10.59 26.77 -13.01
CA TYR A 238 10.96 25.90 -14.15
C TYR A 238 9.76 25.51 -15.04
N GLY A 239 8.53 25.89 -14.68
CA GLY A 239 7.32 25.46 -15.38
C GLY A 239 6.79 24.11 -14.89
N VAL A 240 5.90 23.47 -15.66
CA VAL A 240 5.11 22.32 -15.21
C VAL A 240 5.97 21.09 -14.90
N PRO A 241 6.06 20.64 -13.63
CA PRO A 241 6.82 19.44 -13.28
C PRO A 241 5.96 18.19 -13.50
N LEU A 242 6.06 17.58 -14.68
CA LEU A 242 5.26 16.39 -15.03
C LEU A 242 5.48 15.20 -14.08
N HIS A 243 6.69 15.04 -13.53
CA HIS A 243 6.97 13.99 -12.54
C HIS A 243 6.01 14.15 -11.34
N LEU A 244 6.04 15.31 -10.66
CA LEU A 244 5.26 15.61 -9.45
C LEU A 244 3.75 15.47 -9.56
N ILE A 245 3.20 15.50 -10.78
CA ILE A 245 1.74 15.34 -10.97
C ILE A 245 1.30 13.97 -10.47
N ARG A 246 2.11 12.92 -10.70
CA ARG A 246 1.76 11.56 -10.29
C ARG A 246 1.78 11.43 -8.77
N GLU A 247 2.83 11.91 -8.11
CA GLU A 247 2.96 11.82 -6.65
C GLU A 247 1.90 12.69 -5.96
N LEU A 248 1.60 13.86 -6.50
CA LEU A 248 0.53 14.73 -6.01
C LEU A 248 -0.84 14.05 -6.15
N TYR A 249 -1.13 13.41 -7.29
CA TYR A 249 -2.39 12.70 -7.49
C TYR A 249 -2.52 11.51 -6.54
N GLU A 250 -1.46 10.71 -6.36
CA GLU A 250 -1.47 9.55 -5.48
C GLU A 250 -1.66 9.96 -4.01
N THR A 251 -0.94 10.97 -3.54
CA THR A 251 -1.09 11.50 -2.17
C THR A 251 -2.46 12.12 -1.94
N PHE A 252 -2.98 12.90 -2.89
CA PHE A 252 -4.32 13.47 -2.80
C PHE A 252 -5.41 12.39 -2.76
N ARG A 253 -5.32 11.37 -3.63
CA ARG A 253 -6.27 10.25 -3.65
C ARG A 253 -6.26 9.51 -2.32
N ASN A 254 -5.08 9.20 -1.78
CA ASN A 254 -4.92 8.50 -0.50
C ASN A 254 -5.54 9.33 0.65
N PHE A 255 -5.27 10.64 0.68
CA PHE A 255 -5.86 11.55 1.65
C PHE A 255 -7.39 11.59 1.54
N ARG A 256 -7.94 11.71 0.32
CA ARG A 256 -9.40 11.71 0.10
C ARG A 256 -10.08 10.43 0.57
N ILE A 257 -9.47 9.28 0.29
CA ILE A 257 -9.99 7.98 0.75
C ILE A 257 -10.02 7.96 2.28
N ARG A 258 -8.92 8.33 2.94
CA ARG A 258 -8.86 8.37 4.41
C ARG A 258 -9.86 9.34 5.02
N VAL A 259 -10.06 10.53 4.43
CA VAL A 259 -11.07 11.49 4.90
C VAL A 259 -12.48 10.91 4.75
N ALA A 260 -12.77 10.22 3.64
CA ALA A 260 -14.05 9.55 3.47
C ALA A 260 -14.26 8.45 4.52
N ASP A 261 -13.22 7.68 4.82
CA ASP A 261 -13.23 6.65 5.87
C ASP A 261 -13.43 7.27 7.26
N TYR A 262 -12.81 8.41 7.56
CA TYR A 262 -13.02 9.16 8.80
C TYR A 262 -14.47 9.60 8.96
N ILE A 263 -15.03 10.22 7.92
CA ILE A 263 -16.41 10.71 7.95
C ILE A 263 -17.38 9.53 8.15
N ARG A 264 -17.13 8.41 7.47
CA ARG A 264 -17.90 7.17 7.62
C ARG A 264 -17.79 6.62 9.05
N TYR A 265 -16.57 6.49 9.58
CA TYR A 265 -16.31 6.06 10.95
C TYR A 265 -17.03 6.92 11.99
N ARG A 266 -16.98 8.25 11.85
CA ARG A 266 -17.62 9.20 12.76
C ARG A 266 -19.15 9.12 12.67
N LYS A 267 -19.69 8.96 11.46
CA LYS A 267 -21.14 8.80 11.24
C LYS A 267 -21.67 7.50 11.86
N LEU A 268 -20.93 6.40 11.76
CA LEU A 268 -21.28 5.14 12.40
C LEU A 268 -21.17 5.26 13.93
N THR A 269 -20.07 5.84 14.44
CA THR A 269 -19.84 5.97 15.88
C THR A 269 -20.87 6.86 16.59
N SER A 270 -21.20 8.02 16.00
CA SER A 270 -22.22 8.92 16.56
C SER A 270 -23.59 8.26 16.61
N ASN A 271 -23.99 7.58 15.52
CA ASN A 271 -25.26 6.90 15.47
C ASN A 271 -25.33 5.68 16.40
N MET A 272 -24.20 5.01 16.71
CA MET A 272 -24.18 3.84 17.59
C MET A 272 -24.43 4.17 19.07
N ASN A 273 -23.84 5.24 19.60
CA ASN A 273 -24.04 5.61 21.00
C ASN A 273 -25.45 6.15 21.27
N GLU A 274 -26.06 6.79 20.27
CA GLU A 274 -27.43 7.29 20.34
C GLU A 274 -28.48 6.21 20.05
N ARG A 275 -28.18 5.21 19.20
CA ARG A 275 -29.16 4.17 18.81
C ARG A 275 -29.30 3.00 19.76
N PHE A 276 -28.21 2.58 20.40
CA PHE A 276 -28.21 1.32 21.16
C PHE A 276 -28.00 1.61 22.65
N PRO A 277 -28.92 1.15 23.52
CA PRO A 277 -28.75 1.28 24.95
C PRO A 277 -27.55 0.45 25.44
N ASP A 278 -26.86 0.97 26.46
CA ASP A 278 -25.85 0.21 27.19
C ASP A 278 -26.54 -0.89 28.00
N ALA A 279 -25.97 -2.09 27.98
CA ALA A 279 -26.49 -3.21 28.75
C ALA A 279 -26.14 -3.06 30.22
N THR A 280 -27.08 -3.36 31.11
CA THR A 280 -26.81 -3.39 32.55
C THR A 280 -25.89 -4.57 32.89
N PRO A 281 -25.03 -4.47 33.92
CA PRO A 281 -24.14 -5.57 34.30
C PRO A 281 -24.92 -6.84 34.70
N ALA A 282 -26.16 -6.70 35.18
CA ALA A 282 -27.05 -7.83 35.46
C ALA A 282 -27.52 -8.55 34.17
N GLU A 283 -27.77 -7.82 33.08
CA GLU A 283 -28.11 -8.41 31.78
C GLU A 283 -26.92 -9.12 31.14
N ILE A 284 -25.71 -8.58 31.30
CA ILE A 284 -24.47 -9.18 30.79
C ILE A 284 -24.20 -10.52 31.47
N ASN A 285 -24.42 -10.63 32.79
CA ASN A 285 -24.25 -11.87 33.55
C ASN A 285 -25.37 -12.90 33.29
N ALA A 286 -26.56 -12.45 32.87
CA ALA A 286 -27.68 -13.33 32.54
C ALA A 286 -27.57 -13.94 31.13
N SER A 287 -26.85 -13.27 30.23
CA SER A 287 -26.41 -13.78 28.93
C SER A 287 -24.99 -14.35 29.01
N ASP A 288 -24.53 -15.08 27.98
CA ASP A 288 -23.10 -15.41 27.87
C ASP A 288 -22.26 -14.12 27.84
N ALA A 289 -21.42 -13.91 28.86
CA ALA A 289 -20.58 -12.72 29.00
C ALA A 289 -19.46 -12.64 27.94
N THR A 290 -19.35 -13.61 27.03
CA THR A 290 -18.32 -13.65 25.98
C THR A 290 -18.82 -13.03 24.69
N CYS A 291 -18.09 -12.06 24.14
CA CYS A 291 -18.42 -11.48 22.84
C CYS A 291 -18.07 -12.45 21.71
N ILE A 292 -19.03 -12.78 20.83
CA ILE A 292 -18.78 -13.74 19.74
C ILE A 292 -17.86 -13.23 18.62
N ILE A 293 -17.57 -11.91 18.58
CA ILE A 293 -16.71 -11.30 17.57
C ILE A 293 -15.23 -11.44 17.95
N CYS A 294 -14.83 -11.00 19.14
CA CYS A 294 -13.44 -11.08 19.63
C CYS A 294 -13.18 -12.31 20.52
N ARG A 295 -14.23 -13.00 21.00
CA ARG A 295 -14.15 -14.13 21.94
C ARG A 295 -13.57 -13.76 23.32
N GLU A 296 -13.69 -12.50 23.71
CA GLU A 296 -13.28 -11.97 25.02
C GLU A 296 -14.49 -11.66 25.91
N GLU A 297 -14.28 -11.58 27.23
CA GLU A 297 -15.34 -11.26 28.20
C GLU A 297 -15.75 -9.78 28.14
N MET A 298 -17.05 -9.52 28.26
CA MET A 298 -17.68 -8.21 28.10
C MET A 298 -17.88 -7.54 29.45
N ILE A 299 -17.14 -6.46 29.71
CA ILE A 299 -17.34 -5.58 30.87
C ILE A 299 -18.33 -4.45 30.52
N THR A 300 -18.29 -3.98 29.27
CA THR A 300 -19.23 -3.02 28.71
C THR A 300 -19.77 -3.55 27.38
N ALA A 301 -21.09 -3.58 27.22
CA ALA A 301 -21.74 -4.12 26.04
C ALA A 301 -22.88 -3.23 25.57
N LYS A 302 -23.05 -3.15 24.25
CA LYS A 302 -24.22 -2.50 23.62
C LYS A 302 -25.23 -3.57 23.24
N LYS A 303 -26.51 -3.28 23.51
CA LYS A 303 -27.63 -4.16 23.19
C LYS A 303 -28.28 -3.76 21.88
N LEU A 304 -28.28 -4.67 20.91
CA LEU A 304 -29.03 -4.49 19.67
C LEU A 304 -30.53 -4.68 19.92
N LEU A 305 -31.36 -4.16 19.01
CA LEU A 305 -32.82 -4.34 19.05
C LEU A 305 -33.24 -5.82 19.02
N CYS A 306 -32.41 -6.71 18.48
CA CYS A 306 -32.63 -8.16 18.50
C CYS A 306 -32.28 -8.83 19.84
N GLY A 307 -31.71 -8.09 20.79
CA GLY A 307 -31.37 -8.55 22.14
C GLY A 307 -29.93 -9.06 22.32
N HIS A 308 -29.14 -9.18 21.25
CA HIS A 308 -27.75 -9.65 21.34
C HIS A 308 -26.79 -8.56 21.83
N LEU A 309 -25.78 -8.98 22.58
CA LEU A 309 -24.80 -8.14 23.26
C LEU A 309 -23.41 -8.30 22.63
N PHE A 310 -22.71 -7.19 22.45
CA PHE A 310 -21.35 -7.15 21.91
C PHE A 310 -20.57 -5.99 22.52
N HIS A 311 -19.24 -6.07 22.56
CA HIS A 311 -18.42 -4.89 22.83
C HIS A 311 -18.69 -3.79 21.78
N VAL A 312 -18.58 -2.54 22.20
CA VAL A 312 -18.83 -1.38 21.34
C VAL A 312 -17.89 -1.36 20.13
N HIS A 313 -16.61 -1.68 20.34
CA HIS A 313 -15.60 -1.69 19.29
C HIS A 313 -15.82 -2.86 18.30
N CYS A 314 -16.18 -4.05 18.80
CA CYS A 314 -16.50 -5.22 18.00
C CYS A 314 -17.73 -4.99 17.10
N LEU A 315 -18.81 -4.48 17.70
CA LEU A 315 -20.02 -4.15 16.96
C LEU A 315 -19.77 -3.08 15.89
N ARG A 316 -18.93 -2.08 16.20
CA ARG A 316 -18.57 -1.03 15.25
C ARG A 316 -17.83 -1.59 14.04
N SER A 317 -16.79 -2.39 14.27
CA SER A 317 -16.01 -3.05 13.23
C SER A 317 -16.85 -3.98 12.35
N TRP A 318 -17.84 -4.66 12.95
CA TRP A 318 -18.78 -5.49 12.20
C TRP A 318 -19.74 -4.67 11.34
N LEU A 319 -20.35 -3.63 11.90
CA LEU A 319 -21.30 -2.76 11.19
C LEU A 319 -20.66 -1.93 10.08
N GLU A 320 -19.34 -1.70 10.12
CA GLU A 320 -18.59 -1.12 8.99
C GLU A 320 -18.63 -2.00 7.74
N ARG A 321 -18.79 -3.32 7.91
CA ARG A 321 -18.79 -4.31 6.82
C ARG A 321 -20.18 -4.84 6.50
N GLN A 322 -20.99 -5.07 7.53
CA GLN A 322 -22.26 -5.78 7.43
C GLN A 322 -23.28 -5.17 8.40
N HIS A 323 -24.41 -4.67 7.87
CA HIS A 323 -25.47 -4.02 8.67
C HIS A 323 -26.42 -5.02 9.35
N THR A 324 -25.93 -6.22 9.67
CA THR A 324 -26.69 -7.34 10.24
C THR A 324 -26.12 -7.74 11.60
N CYS A 325 -26.94 -8.30 12.47
CA CYS A 325 -26.48 -8.82 13.75
C CYS A 325 -25.56 -10.05 13.52
N PRO A 326 -24.35 -10.10 14.12
CA PRO A 326 -23.44 -11.25 13.96
C PRO A 326 -24.03 -12.58 14.43
N THR A 327 -24.91 -12.58 15.44
CA THR A 327 -25.50 -13.80 16.00
C THR A 327 -26.73 -14.27 15.21
N CYS A 328 -27.67 -13.38 14.93
CA CYS A 328 -28.97 -13.75 14.35
C CYS A 328 -29.20 -13.25 12.92
N ARG A 329 -28.25 -12.52 12.34
CA ARG A 329 -28.29 -11.93 10.99
C ARG A 329 -29.47 -11.00 10.72
N SER A 330 -30.27 -10.66 11.74
CA SER A 330 -31.33 -9.67 11.63
C SER A 330 -30.74 -8.31 11.24
N LEU A 331 -31.43 -7.56 10.39
CA LEU A 331 -31.04 -6.19 10.09
C LEU A 331 -31.03 -5.38 11.37
N VAL A 332 -29.91 -4.68 11.59
CA VAL A 332 -29.75 -3.80 12.76
C VAL A 332 -30.59 -2.53 12.60
N VAL A 333 -30.99 -2.22 11.37
CA VAL A 333 -31.89 -1.13 11.01
C VAL A 333 -33.08 -1.72 10.24
N PRO A 334 -34.28 -1.77 10.81
CA PRO A 334 -35.49 -1.98 10.02
C PRO A 334 -35.61 -0.84 9.00
N PRO A 335 -35.93 -1.10 7.72
CA PRO A 335 -36.25 -0.01 6.80
C PRO A 335 -37.44 0.77 7.39
N GLU A 336 -37.30 2.08 7.57
CA GLU A 336 -38.36 2.94 8.16
C GLU A 336 -39.67 2.96 7.35
N ASN A 337 -39.75 2.25 6.22
CA ASN A 337 -40.94 2.15 5.38
C ASN A 337 -41.25 0.69 4.98
N GLY A 338 -41.67 -0.13 5.95
CA GLY A 338 -42.26 -1.45 5.71
C GLY A 338 -43.24 -1.82 6.82
N PRO A 339 -44.45 -2.34 6.52
CA PRO A 339 -45.52 -2.44 7.49
C PRO A 339 -45.14 -3.39 8.64
N ALA A 340 -45.32 -2.90 9.86
CA ALA A 340 -45.18 -3.65 11.09
C ALA A 340 -46.12 -4.86 11.07
N GLY A 341 -45.57 -6.07 11.22
CA GLY A 341 -46.42 -7.25 11.32
C GLY A 341 -45.71 -8.60 11.24
N VAL A 342 -44.75 -8.88 12.13
CA VAL A 342 -44.56 -10.27 12.59
C VAL A 342 -44.26 -10.24 14.09
N ARG A 343 -45.33 -10.26 14.87
CA ARG A 343 -45.30 -10.51 16.30
C ARG A 343 -44.91 -11.97 16.52
N ARG A 344 -43.89 -12.21 17.35
CA ARG A 344 -43.49 -13.54 17.84
C ARG A 344 -44.67 -14.20 18.56
N GLN A 345 -44.90 -15.49 18.32
CA GLN A 345 -45.65 -16.33 19.25
C GLN A 345 -44.91 -17.65 19.49
N HIS A 346 -44.44 -17.80 20.72
CA HIS A 346 -44.13 -19.06 21.37
C HIS A 346 -45.40 -19.53 22.10
N GLY A 347 -45.73 -20.82 22.02
CA GLY A 347 -46.77 -21.46 22.83
C GLY A 347 -47.14 -22.86 22.31
N ASN A 348 -46.79 -23.90 23.07
CA ASN A 348 -47.09 -25.33 22.84
C ASN A 348 -48.39 -25.74 23.59
N PRO A 349 -48.80 -27.02 23.68
CA PRO A 349 -49.81 -27.74 22.88
C PRO A 349 -51.06 -28.20 23.68
N GLN A 350 -52.16 -28.62 23.04
CA GLN A 350 -53.07 -29.63 23.63
C GLN A 350 -54.06 -30.27 22.64
N GLU A 351 -54.30 -31.56 22.89
CA GLU A 351 -55.10 -32.56 22.18
C GLU A 351 -56.62 -32.29 22.16
N ALA A 352 -57.31 -32.82 21.14
CA ALA A 352 -58.27 -33.95 21.26
C ALA A 352 -59.50 -33.87 20.32
N HIS A 353 -59.69 -34.99 19.61
CA HIS A 353 -60.95 -35.68 19.28
C HIS A 353 -61.91 -35.21 18.15
N GLN A 354 -62.10 -36.19 17.24
CA GLN A 354 -63.05 -36.46 16.13
C GLN A 354 -64.56 -36.35 16.54
N PRO A 355 -65.59 -36.46 15.64
CA PRO A 355 -65.63 -37.33 14.43
C PRO A 355 -66.51 -36.98 13.20
N ALA A 356 -66.30 -37.81 12.16
CA ALA A 356 -67.22 -38.37 11.15
C ALA A 356 -67.86 -37.54 10.00
N THR A 357 -67.60 -38.04 8.78
CA THR A 357 -68.23 -37.90 7.45
C THR A 357 -69.65 -38.54 7.40
N PRO A 358 -70.55 -38.29 6.39
CA PRO A 358 -70.29 -38.59 4.95
C PRO A 358 -71.01 -37.72 3.88
N GLY A 359 -70.51 -37.75 2.63
CA GLY A 359 -71.35 -37.46 1.44
C GLY A 359 -70.72 -36.74 0.24
N ALA A 360 -70.34 -37.54 -0.77
CA ALA A 360 -70.47 -37.31 -2.23
C ALA A 360 -69.91 -36.04 -2.94
N LEU A 361 -68.81 -36.28 -3.68
CA LEU A 361 -68.60 -36.07 -5.13
C LEU A 361 -68.67 -34.65 -5.77
N THR A 362 -67.45 -34.21 -6.17
CA THR A 362 -67.05 -33.61 -7.47
C THR A 362 -67.65 -32.28 -7.94
N GLN A 363 -66.86 -31.19 -7.95
CA GLN A 363 -66.10 -30.66 -9.12
C GLN A 363 -65.67 -29.18 -8.90
N GLY A 364 -64.40 -28.88 -9.15
CA GLY A 364 -63.93 -27.59 -9.69
C GLY A 364 -63.68 -26.42 -8.74
N SER A 365 -62.40 -26.10 -8.48
CA SER A 365 -61.77 -24.82 -8.88
C SER A 365 -60.41 -24.68 -8.21
N ALA A 366 -59.35 -24.92 -8.99
CA ALA A 366 -57.95 -24.89 -8.59
C ALA A 366 -57.29 -23.54 -8.95
N ASP A 367 -57.93 -22.42 -8.60
CA ASP A 367 -57.45 -21.09 -8.99
C ASP A 367 -56.93 -20.21 -7.83
N ASP A 368 -57.10 -20.61 -6.56
CA ASP A 368 -56.74 -19.76 -5.42
C ASP A 368 -55.31 -20.01 -4.89
N ALA A 369 -54.78 -21.22 -5.08
CA ALA A 369 -53.45 -21.61 -4.59
C ALA A 369 -52.28 -21.13 -5.47
N THR A 370 -52.55 -20.79 -6.73
CA THR A 370 -51.53 -20.31 -7.67
C THR A 370 -51.29 -18.81 -7.50
N THR A 371 -52.31 -18.02 -7.17
CA THR A 371 -52.19 -16.56 -6.96
C THR A 371 -51.44 -16.21 -5.68
N GLU A 372 -51.65 -16.95 -4.59
CA GLU A 372 -50.88 -16.79 -3.35
C GLU A 372 -49.41 -17.18 -3.52
N ASN A 373 -49.12 -18.28 -4.22
CA ASN A 373 -47.74 -18.70 -4.48
C ASN A 373 -47.00 -17.75 -5.43
N ILE A 374 -47.67 -17.20 -6.45
CA ILE A 374 -47.10 -16.18 -7.35
C ILE A 374 -46.83 -14.89 -6.59
N SER A 375 -47.74 -14.42 -5.73
CA SER A 375 -47.55 -13.21 -4.92
C SER A 375 -46.42 -13.36 -3.88
N GLN A 376 -46.30 -14.53 -3.23
CA GLN A 376 -45.17 -14.85 -2.36
C GLN A 376 -43.84 -14.97 -3.12
N HIS A 377 -43.84 -15.56 -4.31
CA HIS A 377 -42.65 -15.64 -5.15
C HIS A 377 -42.19 -14.25 -5.59
N GLN A 378 -43.13 -13.38 -5.98
CA GLN A 378 -42.84 -12.00 -6.37
C GLN A 378 -42.40 -11.13 -5.17
N ALA A 379 -42.94 -11.38 -3.97
CA ALA A 379 -42.48 -10.75 -2.73
C ALA A 379 -41.04 -11.20 -2.37
N ARG A 380 -40.72 -12.49 -2.52
CA ARG A 380 -39.37 -13.03 -2.33
C ARG A 380 -38.38 -12.45 -3.35
N LEU A 381 -38.77 -12.33 -4.61
CA LEU A 381 -37.96 -11.71 -5.66
C LEU A 381 -37.71 -10.22 -5.39
N ARG A 382 -38.72 -9.46 -4.94
CA ARG A 382 -38.55 -8.05 -4.56
C ARG A 382 -37.66 -7.90 -3.32
N ALA A 383 -37.84 -8.74 -2.31
CA ALA A 383 -36.98 -8.75 -1.12
C ALA A 383 -35.52 -9.11 -1.47
N ALA A 384 -35.31 -10.08 -2.37
CA ALA A 384 -33.99 -10.45 -2.88
C ALA A 384 -33.34 -9.31 -3.69
N ALA A 385 -34.11 -8.63 -4.55
CA ALA A 385 -33.64 -7.48 -5.32
C ALA A 385 -33.27 -6.29 -4.41
N MET A 386 -34.06 -6.03 -3.35
CA MET A 386 -33.73 -5.00 -2.36
C MET A 386 -32.48 -5.36 -1.54
N ALA A 387 -32.31 -6.62 -1.16
CA ALA A 387 -31.10 -7.10 -0.48
C ALA A 387 -29.85 -6.99 -1.37
N ALA A 388 -29.97 -7.27 -2.68
CA ALA A 388 -28.89 -7.10 -3.65
C ALA A 388 -28.48 -5.62 -3.81
N SER A 389 -29.45 -4.70 -3.82
CA SER A 389 -29.18 -3.24 -3.91
C SER A 389 -28.47 -2.65 -2.69
N LEU A 390 -28.57 -3.31 -1.53
CA LEU A 390 -27.84 -2.96 -0.31
C LEU A 390 -26.40 -3.46 -0.35
N TYR A 391 -26.17 -4.62 -0.98
CA TYR A 391 -24.84 -5.20 -1.18
C TYR A 391 -24.02 -4.41 -2.22
N ASP A 392 -24.67 -3.85 -3.24
CA ASP A 392 -24.04 -3.02 -4.28
C ASP A 392 -23.45 -1.69 -3.74
N LYS A 393 -23.85 -1.28 -2.53
CA LYS A 393 -23.33 -0.06 -1.86
C LYS A 393 -22.20 -0.33 -0.86
N SER A 394 -21.88 -1.59 -0.55
CA SER A 394 -20.74 -1.95 0.31
C SER A 394 -19.49 -2.23 -0.54
N PHE A 395 -18.86 -1.17 -1.04
CA PHE A 395 -17.55 -1.25 -1.69
C PHE A 395 -16.42 -1.26 -0.65
N VAL A 396 -15.76 -2.41 -0.47
CA VAL A 396 -14.39 -2.49 0.09
C VAL A 396 -13.60 -3.57 -0.67
N TYR A 397 -12.71 -3.09 -1.55
CA TYR A 397 -11.70 -3.76 -2.40
C TYR A 397 -12.15 -4.85 -3.41
N PRO A 398 -11.56 -4.87 -4.63
CA PRO A 398 -11.88 -5.87 -5.64
C PRO A 398 -11.27 -7.24 -5.25
N PRO A 399 -11.92 -8.37 -5.59
CA PRO A 399 -11.24 -9.65 -5.56
C PRO A 399 -10.18 -9.67 -6.66
N ARG A 400 -8.97 -10.13 -6.32
CA ARG A 400 -7.98 -10.53 -7.31
C ARG A 400 -8.50 -11.83 -7.93
N ASN A 401 -8.96 -11.74 -9.18
CA ASN A 401 -9.36 -12.82 -10.09
C ASN A 401 -10.16 -13.99 -9.51
N THR A 402 -11.44 -14.09 -9.87
CA THR A 402 -12.12 -15.40 -10.01
C THR A 402 -13.35 -15.30 -10.92
N LEU A 403 -13.16 -15.58 -12.21
CA LEU A 403 -14.16 -16.33 -12.96
C LEU A 403 -14.09 -17.78 -12.44
N LEU A 404 -15.01 -18.20 -11.57
CA LEU A 404 -15.41 -19.61 -11.53
C LEU A 404 -16.79 -19.81 -10.89
N TRP A 405 -17.71 -20.25 -11.74
CA TRP A 405 -19.07 -20.71 -11.48
C TRP A 405 -19.01 -22.11 -10.82
N SER A 406 -19.87 -22.38 -9.83
CA SER A 406 -20.12 -23.74 -9.31
C SER A 406 -21.54 -24.24 -9.70
N PRO A 407 -21.74 -25.55 -9.87
CA PRO A 407 -22.76 -26.13 -10.75
C PRO A 407 -24.02 -26.67 -10.03
N GLY A 408 -25.14 -26.73 -10.77
CA GLY A 408 -26.37 -27.45 -10.40
C GLY A 408 -26.62 -28.70 -11.26
N TYR A 409 -27.31 -29.68 -10.67
CA TYR A 409 -27.60 -31.07 -11.11
C TYR A 409 -28.78 -31.17 -12.16
N PRO A 410 -29.17 -32.35 -12.73
CA PRO A 410 -29.15 -32.71 -14.17
C PRO A 410 -30.57 -33.10 -14.73
N PRO A 411 -30.74 -34.04 -15.70
CA PRO A 411 -30.34 -34.10 -17.12
C PRO A 411 -31.56 -34.13 -18.09
N VAL A 412 -31.35 -34.11 -19.41
CA VAL A 412 -31.99 -35.02 -20.41
C VAL A 412 -31.46 -34.71 -21.85
N THR A 413 -30.87 -35.77 -22.40
CA THR A 413 -30.44 -36.12 -23.77
C THR A 413 -30.75 -35.24 -24.99
N THR A 414 -29.73 -35.01 -25.83
CA THR A 414 -29.63 -35.63 -27.17
C THR A 414 -28.24 -35.44 -27.78
N GLN A 415 -27.90 -36.34 -28.71
CA GLN A 415 -26.57 -36.77 -29.11
C GLN A 415 -25.80 -35.84 -30.07
N ALA A 416 -24.47 -35.95 -29.93
CA ALA A 416 -23.45 -36.09 -30.97
C ALA A 416 -22.67 -34.86 -31.49
N VAL A 417 -21.38 -35.18 -31.70
CA VAL A 417 -20.34 -34.55 -32.53
C VAL A 417 -19.35 -33.62 -31.82
N GLY A 418 -18.22 -34.24 -31.42
CA GLY A 418 -16.88 -33.82 -31.84
C GLY A 418 -16.28 -32.54 -31.26
N GLN A 419 -15.31 -32.70 -30.35
CA GLN A 419 -13.91 -32.23 -30.50
C GLN A 419 -13.27 -31.97 -29.12
N THR A 420 -12.11 -32.60 -28.95
CA THR A 420 -11.11 -32.40 -27.91
C THR A 420 -10.55 -30.98 -27.92
N ALA A 421 -10.51 -30.30 -26.77
CA ALA A 421 -9.54 -29.23 -26.52
C ALA A 421 -9.21 -29.16 -25.02
N GLN A 422 -7.93 -29.39 -24.74
CA GLN A 422 -7.29 -29.40 -23.43
C GLN A 422 -7.03 -27.99 -22.91
N PHE A 423 -6.92 -27.90 -21.58
CA PHE A 423 -6.49 -26.75 -20.77
C PHE A 423 -5.22 -26.06 -21.30
N ALA A 424 -5.34 -24.81 -21.76
CA ALA A 424 -4.24 -23.84 -21.88
C ALA A 424 -4.86 -22.43 -21.86
N GLY A 425 -4.70 -21.67 -20.76
CA GLY A 425 -5.33 -20.35 -20.64
C GLY A 425 -4.61 -19.34 -19.75
N ASN A 426 -3.82 -19.76 -18.76
CA ASN A 426 -3.14 -18.81 -17.86
C ASN A 426 -1.68 -18.49 -18.24
N SER A 427 -1.02 -19.31 -19.07
CA SER A 427 0.39 -19.04 -19.45
C SER A 427 0.53 -18.04 -20.60
N ASP A 428 -0.52 -17.85 -21.39
CA ASP A 428 -0.42 -17.15 -22.67
C ASP A 428 -0.74 -15.66 -22.52
N GLU A 429 -1.62 -15.27 -21.58
CA GLU A 429 -1.82 -13.86 -21.20
C GLU A 429 -0.59 -13.26 -20.51
N GLU A 430 0.09 -14.02 -19.64
CA GLU A 430 1.32 -13.55 -19.00
C GLU A 430 2.47 -13.41 -20.01
N LYS A 431 2.55 -14.31 -21.00
CA LYS A 431 3.50 -14.20 -22.12
C LYS A 431 3.14 -13.03 -23.03
N LEU A 432 1.87 -12.76 -23.28
CA LEU A 432 1.41 -11.63 -24.09
C LEU A 432 1.75 -10.28 -23.45
N LEU A 433 1.53 -10.16 -22.13
CA LEU A 433 1.90 -8.97 -21.36
C LEU A 433 3.42 -8.75 -21.33
N LYS A 434 4.20 -9.81 -21.14
CA LYS A 434 5.67 -9.74 -21.22
C LYS A 434 6.15 -9.37 -22.63
N ALA A 435 5.53 -9.93 -23.68
CA ALA A 435 5.87 -9.61 -25.07
C ALA A 435 5.50 -8.17 -25.46
N GLN A 436 4.34 -7.66 -25.00
CA GLN A 436 3.95 -6.26 -25.20
C GLN A 436 4.89 -5.30 -24.47
N MET A 437 5.32 -5.65 -23.25
CA MET A 437 6.28 -4.85 -22.49
C MET A 437 7.66 -4.83 -23.15
N ILE A 438 8.15 -5.98 -23.66
CA ILE A 438 9.42 -6.08 -24.40
C ILE A 438 9.36 -5.25 -25.69
N ASN A 439 8.27 -5.36 -26.47
CA ASN A 439 8.09 -4.55 -27.69
C ASN A 439 8.06 -3.05 -27.41
N CYS A 440 7.45 -2.62 -26.29
CA CYS A 440 7.43 -1.22 -25.88
C CYS A 440 8.84 -0.70 -25.54
N ILE A 441 9.63 -1.51 -24.83
CA ILE A 441 11.03 -1.22 -24.49
C ILE A 441 11.89 -1.15 -25.77
N GLU A 442 11.73 -2.10 -26.70
CA GLU A 442 12.47 -2.09 -27.97
C GLU A 442 12.13 -0.86 -28.82
N LEU A 443 10.87 -0.43 -28.85
CA LEU A 443 10.44 0.79 -29.52
C LEU A 443 11.07 2.05 -28.90
N GLN A 444 11.16 2.11 -27.56
CA GLN A 444 11.82 3.22 -26.87
C GLN A 444 13.33 3.23 -27.09
N ILE A 445 13.99 2.06 -27.13
CA ILE A 445 15.42 1.96 -27.45
C ILE A 445 15.68 2.41 -28.89
N LYS A 446 14.86 1.99 -29.86
CA LYS A 446 14.96 2.44 -31.26
C LYS A 446 14.75 3.94 -31.39
N LEU A 447 13.80 4.51 -30.65
CA LEU A 447 13.57 5.95 -30.61
C LEU A 447 14.80 6.69 -30.06
N LEU A 448 15.37 6.23 -28.95
CA LEU A 448 16.60 6.79 -28.37
C LEU A 448 17.80 6.68 -29.31
N GLN A 449 17.97 5.55 -30.00
CA GLN A 449 19.03 5.37 -30.99
C GLN A 449 18.86 6.33 -32.18
N SER A 450 17.63 6.55 -32.64
CA SER A 450 17.37 7.49 -33.73
C SER A 450 17.68 8.95 -33.34
N GLN A 451 17.35 9.34 -32.12
CA GLN A 451 17.69 10.67 -31.57
C GLN A 451 19.21 10.84 -31.42
N LEU A 452 19.92 9.80 -30.96
CA LEU A 452 21.38 9.82 -30.86
C LEU A 452 22.05 9.96 -32.22
N GLN A 453 21.54 9.25 -33.24
CA GLN A 453 22.05 9.36 -34.61
C GLN A 453 21.79 10.74 -35.22
N ALA A 454 20.63 11.35 -34.94
CA ALA A 454 20.33 12.72 -35.39
C ALA A 454 21.29 13.74 -34.77
N ILE A 455 21.59 13.61 -33.47
CA ILE A 455 22.55 14.45 -32.75
C ILE A 455 23.97 14.26 -33.30
N GLN A 456 24.37 13.02 -33.59
CA GLN A 456 25.68 12.73 -34.18
C GLN A 456 25.83 13.37 -35.57
N GLN A 457 24.79 13.29 -36.41
CA GLN A 457 24.79 13.91 -37.74
C GLN A 457 24.81 15.44 -37.69
N GLU A 458 24.17 16.06 -36.68
CA GLU A 458 24.28 17.51 -36.46
C GLU A 458 25.69 17.91 -36.00
N ALA A 459 26.32 17.12 -35.13
CA ALA A 459 27.70 17.35 -34.70
C ALA A 459 28.69 17.24 -35.87
N ASP A 460 28.55 16.23 -36.74
CA ASP A 460 29.41 16.04 -37.91
C ASP A 460 29.20 17.14 -38.98
N ARG A 461 27.95 17.61 -39.16
CA ARG A 461 27.64 18.78 -40.00
C ARG A 461 28.24 20.08 -39.46
N HIS A 462 28.32 20.23 -38.14
CA HIS A 462 28.97 21.39 -37.52
C HIS A 462 30.49 21.33 -37.67
N ALA A 463 31.09 20.14 -37.51
CA ALA A 463 32.54 19.96 -37.63
C ALA A 463 33.06 20.17 -39.07
N THR A 464 32.29 19.76 -40.09
CA THR A 464 32.63 20.02 -41.50
C THR A 464 32.51 21.50 -41.87
N ARG A 465 31.58 22.23 -41.24
CA ARG A 465 31.39 23.67 -41.50
C ARG A 465 32.47 24.56 -40.88
N THR A 466 33.19 24.07 -39.86
CA THR A 466 34.29 24.78 -39.18
C THR A 466 35.68 24.38 -39.67
N GLY A 467 35.77 23.47 -40.65
CA GLY A 467 37.04 22.99 -41.22
C GLY A 467 37.40 23.60 -42.58
N ASP A 468 36.50 24.39 -43.18
CA ASP A 468 36.69 25.09 -44.46
C ASP A 468 36.88 26.62 -44.29
N GLU A 469 37.02 27.10 -43.04
CA GLU A 469 37.54 28.44 -42.69
C GLU A 469 38.94 28.30 -42.09
#